data_AF-A0A9E3W5Y4-F1
#
_entry.id   AF-A0A9E3W5Y4-F1
#
_cell.length_a   1.000
_cell.length_b   1.000
_cell.length_c   1.000
_cell.angle_alpha   90.00
_cell.angle_beta   90.00
_cell.angle_gamma   90.00
#
_symmetry.space_group_name_H-M   'P 1'
#
loop_
_entity.id
_entity.type
_entity.pdbx_description
1 polymer ?
#
loop_
_entity_poly.entity_id
_entity_poly.type
_entity_poly.pdbx_seq_one_letter_code
_entity_poly.pdbx_strand_id
1 'polypeptide(L)'
;MKPQDAWNAALNQLEIQLDRANFDTWLRDAVFLSFEPSARPTDPAVFVIGVRNSFARDNLQHRLYRSVRRILGDVYGSPIELRFEIHKCEESPVRDAAEDMPLFQYMARQMPAAPSIPLHEQIITTRQPDLPDSQLNPR
;
A
#
# COMPACT_ATOMS: atom_id res chain seq x y z
N MET A 1 24.62 -7.67 4.22
CA MET A 1 23.23 -7.99 4.63
C MET A 1 22.65 -8.93 3.58
N LYS A 2 21.88 -9.97 3.96
CA LYS A 2 21.24 -10.82 2.95
C LYS A 2 20.03 -10.09 2.35
N PRO A 3 19.72 -10.26 1.06
CA PRO A 3 18.57 -9.58 0.44
C PRO A 3 17.24 -9.95 1.10
N GLN A 4 17.11 -11.19 1.58
CA GLN A 4 15.94 -11.64 2.33
C GLN A 4 15.81 -10.95 3.69
N ASP A 5 16.92 -10.74 4.42
CA ASP A 5 16.91 -9.96 5.67
C ASP A 5 16.54 -8.50 5.41
N ALA A 6 17.02 -7.90 4.31
CA ALA A 6 16.65 -6.54 3.92
C ALA A 6 15.16 -6.43 3.61
N TRP A 7 14.59 -7.42 2.92
CA TRP A 7 13.15 -7.51 2.67
C TRP A 7 12.34 -7.63 3.97
N ASN A 8 12.75 -8.49 4.90
CA ASN A 8 12.07 -8.65 6.18
C ASN A 8 12.12 -7.37 7.03
N ALA A 9 13.27 -6.70 7.07
CA ALA A 9 13.41 -5.41 7.76
C ALA A 9 12.53 -4.33 7.11
N ALA A 10 12.49 -4.29 5.79
CA ALA A 10 11.60 -3.38 5.06
C ALA A 10 10.12 -3.69 5.29
N LEU A 11 9.72 -4.97 5.36
CA LEU A 11 8.37 -5.40 5.69
C LEU A 11 7.94 -4.92 7.08
N ASN A 12 8.78 -5.08 8.10
CA ASN A 12 8.49 -4.58 9.46
C ASN A 12 8.28 -3.07 9.45
N GLN A 13 9.11 -2.33 8.70
CA GLN A 13 8.98 -0.88 8.62
C GLN A 13 7.77 -0.42 7.80
N LEU A 14 7.36 -1.21 6.80
CA LEU A 14 6.11 -1.02 6.07
C LEU A 14 4.88 -1.31 6.95
N GLU A 15 4.93 -2.31 7.84
CA GLU A 15 3.86 -2.61 8.79
C GLU A 15 3.64 -1.46 9.78
N ILE A 16 4.70 -0.72 10.13
CA ILE A 16 4.60 0.46 11.01
C ILE A 16 4.03 1.68 10.25
N GLN A 17 4.38 1.85 8.98
CA GLN A 17 3.95 3.00 8.17
C GLN A 17 2.57 2.83 7.54
N LEU A 18 2.15 1.59 7.30
CA LEU A 18 0.85 1.25 6.71
C LEU A 18 -0.08 0.75 7.81
N ASP A 19 -1.36 1.08 7.72
CA ASP A 19 -2.37 0.44 8.54
C ASP A 19 -2.35 -1.08 8.40
N ARG A 20 -2.61 -1.78 9.50
CA ARG A 20 -2.62 -3.24 9.57
C ARG A 20 -3.46 -3.86 8.45
N ALA A 21 -4.63 -3.29 8.16
CA ALA A 21 -5.51 -3.74 7.09
C ALA A 21 -4.86 -3.67 5.69
N ASN A 22 -4.08 -2.62 5.41
CA ASN A 22 -3.38 -2.48 4.13
C ASN A 22 -2.23 -3.45 4.00
N PHE A 23 -1.44 -3.60 5.07
CA PHE A 23 -0.34 -4.55 5.10
C PHE A 23 -0.88 -5.99 4.90
N ASP A 24 -1.94 -6.33 5.62
CA ASP A 24 -2.62 -7.63 5.53
C ASP A 24 -3.13 -7.95 4.12
N THR A 25 -3.65 -6.93 3.44
CA THR A 25 -4.29 -7.10 2.13
C THR A 25 -3.27 -7.17 1.00
N TRP A 26 -2.22 -6.33 1.02
CA TRP A 26 -1.32 -6.16 -0.13
C TRP A 26 0.03 -6.84 0.04
N LEU A 27 0.57 -6.89 1.27
CA LEU A 27 1.94 -7.33 1.57
C LEU A 27 2.00 -8.69 2.28
N ARG A 28 0.91 -9.16 2.91
CA ARG A 28 0.85 -10.47 3.58
C ARG A 28 1.23 -11.64 2.67
N ASP A 29 0.80 -11.59 1.41
CA ASP A 29 1.07 -12.62 0.39
C ASP A 29 2.24 -12.23 -0.53
N ALA A 30 2.92 -11.11 -0.23
CA ALA A 30 4.08 -10.68 -1.00
C ALA A 30 5.32 -11.47 -0.58
N VAL A 31 5.75 -12.38 -1.44
CA VAL A 31 6.92 -13.24 -1.21
C VAL A 31 8.13 -12.72 -1.95
N PHE A 32 9.29 -12.71 -1.30
CA PHE A 32 10.55 -12.44 -1.99
C PHE A 32 10.91 -13.65 -2.85
N LEU A 33 11.04 -13.45 -4.17
CA LEU A 33 11.35 -14.52 -5.12
C LEU A 33 12.85 -14.57 -5.42
N SER A 34 13.40 -13.44 -5.86
CA SER A 34 14.78 -13.35 -6.32
C SER A 34 15.34 -11.96 -6.11
N PHE A 35 16.67 -11.90 -6.04
CA PHE A 35 17.42 -10.65 -6.01
C PHE A 35 18.47 -10.70 -7.11
N GLU A 36 18.42 -9.73 -8.01
CA GLU A 36 19.42 -9.52 -9.05
C GLU A 36 20.37 -8.42 -8.57
N PRO A 37 21.56 -8.79 -8.06
CA PRO A 37 22.55 -7.80 -7.69
C PRO A 37 23.00 -7.06 -8.95
N SER A 38 23.10 -5.76 -8.83
CA SER A 38 23.70 -4.96 -9.87
C SER A 38 25.20 -5.30 -10.01
N ALA A 39 25.64 -5.61 -11.23
CA ALA A 39 27.05 -5.86 -11.52
C ALA A 39 27.91 -4.60 -11.46
N ARG A 40 27.27 -3.41 -11.52
CA ARG A 40 27.95 -2.12 -11.54
C ARG A 40 27.47 -1.26 -10.38
N PRO A 41 28.37 -0.58 -9.66
CA PRO A 41 27.97 0.31 -8.55
C PRO A 41 27.07 1.49 -8.97
N THR A 42 26.90 1.73 -10.28
CA THR A 42 26.04 2.78 -10.84
C THR A 42 24.62 2.30 -11.11
N ASP A 43 24.41 0.99 -11.29
CA ASP A 43 23.09 0.45 -11.64
C ASP A 43 22.34 0.00 -10.37
N PRO A 44 21.02 0.18 -10.31
CA PRO A 44 20.22 -0.23 -9.17
C PRO A 44 20.07 -1.75 -9.10
N ALA A 45 20.07 -2.32 -7.90
CA ALA A 45 19.81 -3.75 -7.72
C ALA A 45 18.31 -4.05 -7.83
N VAL A 46 17.92 -5.16 -8.45
CA VAL A 46 16.51 -5.48 -8.71
C VAL A 46 16.03 -6.55 -7.73
N PHE A 47 14.95 -6.25 -7.00
CA PHE A 47 14.25 -7.20 -6.14
C PHE A 47 12.99 -7.68 -6.83
N VAL A 48 12.87 -9.00 -6.98
CA VAL A 48 11.70 -9.65 -7.57
C VAL A 48 10.79 -10.13 -6.44
N ILE A 49 9.59 -9.58 -6.38
CA ILE A 49 8.58 -9.86 -5.37
C ILE A 49 7.36 -10.52 -6.03
N GLY A 50 7.02 -11.71 -5.56
CA GLY A 50 5.86 -12.49 -5.97
C GLY A 50 4.62 -12.05 -5.23
N VAL A 51 3.50 -11.89 -5.93
CA VAL A 51 2.20 -11.52 -5.34
C VAL A 51 1.11 -12.48 -5.81
N ARG A 52 0.08 -12.69 -4.98
CA ARG A 52 -1.01 -13.64 -5.28
C ARG A 52 -1.86 -13.28 -6.50
N ASN A 53 -2.11 -11.98 -6.71
CA ASN A 53 -3.11 -11.51 -7.66
C ASN A 53 -2.65 -10.24 -8.42
N SER A 54 -3.13 -10.07 -9.64
CA SER A 54 -2.88 -8.91 -10.51
C SER A 54 -3.36 -7.59 -9.87
N PHE A 55 -4.43 -7.61 -9.07
CA PHE A 55 -4.92 -6.43 -8.36
C PHE A 55 -3.96 -5.97 -7.25
N ALA A 56 -3.35 -6.91 -6.53
CA ALA A 56 -2.33 -6.60 -5.53
C ALA A 56 -1.06 -6.08 -6.20
N ARG A 57 -0.67 -6.69 -7.34
CA ARG A 57 0.40 -6.19 -8.20
C ARG A 57 0.17 -4.74 -8.60
N ASP A 58 -1.02 -4.40 -9.09
CA ASP A 58 -1.35 -3.06 -9.55
C ASP A 58 -1.32 -2.03 -8.40
N ASN A 59 -1.89 -2.36 -7.25
CA ASN A 59 -1.82 -1.49 -6.06
C ASN A 59 -0.38 -1.31 -5.55
N LEU A 60 0.39 -2.40 -5.51
CA LEU A 60 1.79 -2.36 -5.14
C LEU A 60 2.62 -1.57 -6.15
N GLN A 61 2.30 -1.64 -7.44
CA GLN A 61 3.03 -0.93 -8.50
C GLN A 61 2.64 0.55 -8.59
N HIS A 62 1.38 0.92 -8.39
CA HIS A 62 0.91 2.30 -8.54
C HIS A 62 1.00 3.13 -7.25
N ARG A 63 0.69 2.54 -6.08
CA ARG A 63 0.65 3.27 -4.81
C ARG A 63 1.85 2.97 -3.92
N LEU A 64 2.08 1.69 -3.63
CA LEU A 64 3.07 1.31 -2.62
C LEU A 64 4.49 1.23 -3.18
N TYR A 65 4.67 1.24 -4.51
CA TYR A 65 5.97 1.07 -5.17
C TYR A 65 6.99 2.08 -4.65
N ARG A 66 6.60 3.36 -4.55
CA ARG A 66 7.48 4.41 -4.03
C ARG A 66 7.84 4.16 -2.56
N SER A 67 6.88 3.77 -1.73
CA SER A 67 7.10 3.53 -0.30
C SER A 67 8.01 2.32 -0.08
N VAL A 68 7.69 1.19 -0.71
CA VAL A 68 8.48 -0.05 -0.62
C VAL A 68 9.88 0.18 -1.17
N ARG A 69 10.03 0.84 -2.33
CA ARG A 69 11.34 1.11 -2.94
C ARG A 69 12.19 2.01 -2.06
N ARG A 70 11.59 3.03 -1.45
CA ARG A 70 12.28 3.95 -0.56
C ARG A 70 12.77 3.22 0.70
N ILE A 71 11.91 2.47 1.37
CA ILE A 71 12.24 1.76 2.61
C ILE A 71 13.29 0.68 2.34
N LEU A 72 13.09 -0.13 1.30
CA LEU A 72 14.03 -1.21 0.99
C LEU A 72 15.39 -0.66 0.50
N GLY A 73 15.40 0.48 -0.20
CA GLY A 73 16.64 1.18 -0.55
C GLY A 73 17.35 1.82 0.65
N ASP A 74 16.58 2.31 1.64
CA ASP A 74 17.12 2.86 2.90
C ASP A 74 17.75 1.75 3.75
N VAL A 75 17.06 0.63 3.91
CA VAL A 75 17.54 -0.56 4.62
C VAL A 75 18.76 -1.18 3.93
N TYR A 76 18.73 -1.29 2.60
CA TYR A 76 19.83 -1.87 1.82
C TYR A 76 20.99 -0.90 1.61
N GLY A 77 20.77 0.41 1.77
CA GLY A 77 21.77 1.46 1.61
C GLY A 77 22.23 1.68 0.17
N SER A 78 21.41 1.34 -0.82
CA SER A 78 21.73 1.51 -2.24
C SER A 78 20.47 1.72 -3.08
N PRO A 79 20.59 2.32 -4.29
CA PRO A 79 19.45 2.44 -5.19
C PRO A 79 19.01 1.05 -5.62
N ILE A 80 17.70 0.81 -5.52
CA ILE A 80 17.08 -0.46 -5.87
C ILE A 80 15.88 -0.26 -6.79
N GLU A 81 15.55 -1.29 -7.53
CA GLU A 81 14.31 -1.42 -8.27
C GLU A 81 13.51 -2.60 -7.76
N LEU A 82 12.18 -2.48 -7.86
CA LEU A 82 11.24 -3.54 -7.50
C LEU A 82 10.58 -4.06 -8.76
N ARG A 83 10.49 -5.38 -8.88
CA ARG A 83 9.73 -6.06 -9.92
C ARG A 83 8.67 -6.93 -9.27
N PHE A 84 7.41 -6.63 -9.55
CA PHE A 84 6.29 -7.41 -9.03
C PHE A 84 5.82 -8.44 -10.07
N GLU A 85 5.87 -9.71 -9.71
CA GLU A 85 5.43 -10.85 -10.52
C GLU A 85 4.27 -11.57 -9.84
N ILE A 86 3.35 -12.13 -10.63
CA ILE A 86 2.23 -12.89 -10.07
C ILE A 86 2.75 -14.30 -9.77
N HIS A 87 2.88 -14.64 -8.50
CA HIS A 87 3.27 -15.97 -8.06
C HIS A 87 2.01 -16.71 -7.61
N LYS A 88 1.47 -17.52 -8.52
CA LYS A 88 0.34 -18.40 -8.21
C LYS A 88 0.89 -19.60 -7.43
N CYS A 89 0.87 -19.52 -6.10
CA CYS A 89 1.05 -20.71 -5.27
C CYS A 89 -0.13 -21.64 -5.60
N GLU A 90 0.12 -22.67 -6.40
CA GLU A 90 -0.89 -23.63 -6.81
C GLU A 90 -1.26 -24.50 -5.63
N GLU A 91 -2.26 -24.09 -4.85
CA GLU A 91 -3.17 -24.99 -4.14
C GLU A 91 -4.51 -24.29 -3.86
N SER A 92 -5.55 -24.82 -4.50
CA SER A 92 -7.00 -24.56 -4.34
C SER A 92 -7.66 -23.53 -5.30
N PRO A 93 -8.66 -23.97 -6.10
CA PRO A 93 -9.44 -23.11 -6.97
C PRO A 93 -10.47 -22.35 -6.13
N VAL A 94 -10.06 -21.28 -5.46
CA VAL A 94 -11.01 -20.22 -5.11
C VAL A 94 -11.22 -19.40 -6.38
N ARG A 95 -12.03 -19.96 -7.29
CA ARG A 95 -12.82 -19.15 -8.23
C ARG A 95 -13.57 -18.09 -7.39
N ASP A 96 -13.64 -16.86 -7.91
CA ASP A 96 -14.58 -15.80 -7.49
C ASP A 96 -14.28 -14.86 -6.31
N ALA A 97 -13.12 -14.83 -5.66
CA ALA A 97 -12.88 -13.82 -4.58
C ALA A 97 -12.41 -12.43 -5.08
N ALA A 98 -12.13 -12.27 -6.38
CA ALA A 98 -11.68 -10.99 -6.96
C ALA A 98 -12.78 -10.27 -7.76
N GLU A 99 -13.89 -10.94 -8.09
CA GLU A 99 -15.05 -10.30 -8.74
C GLU A 99 -16.00 -9.63 -7.73
N ASP A 100 -15.94 -9.98 -6.42
CA ASP A 100 -16.82 -9.44 -5.38
C ASP A 100 -16.08 -8.72 -4.24
N MET A 101 -15.17 -7.78 -4.55
CA MET A 101 -14.77 -6.80 -3.54
C MET A 101 -14.91 -5.36 -4.03
N PRO A 102 -16.16 -4.88 -4.18
CA PRO A 102 -16.44 -3.46 -4.30
C PRO A 102 -15.84 -2.67 -3.14
N LEU A 103 -15.65 -3.31 -1.98
CA LEU A 103 -14.99 -2.74 -0.81
C LEU A 103 -13.51 -2.39 -1.07
N PHE A 104 -12.75 -3.22 -1.81
CA PHE A 104 -11.38 -2.88 -2.19
C PHE A 104 -11.33 -1.68 -3.12
N GLN A 105 -12.26 -1.61 -4.09
CA GLN A 105 -12.35 -0.49 -5.01
C GLN A 105 -12.77 0.80 -4.27
N TYR A 106 -13.67 0.67 -3.29
CA TYR A 106 -14.08 1.77 -2.42
C TYR A 106 -12.93 2.25 -1.51
N MET A 107 -12.18 1.34 -0.89
CA MET A 107 -11.04 1.68 -0.03
C MET A 107 -9.88 2.30 -0.83
N ALA A 108 -9.55 1.75 -2.00
CA ALA A 108 -8.53 2.32 -2.89
C ALA A 108 -8.94 3.70 -3.45
N ARG A 109 -10.24 3.96 -3.58
CA ARG A 109 -10.80 5.26 -4.01
C ARG A 109 -10.93 6.26 -2.86
N GLN A 110 -11.13 5.79 -1.62
CA GLN A 110 -11.23 6.60 -0.41
C GLN A 110 -9.88 7.00 0.21
N MET A 111 -8.75 6.42 -0.22
CA MET A 111 -7.43 6.87 0.21
C MET A 111 -6.93 8.02 -0.68
N PRO A 112 -7.08 9.31 -0.29
CA PRO A 112 -6.30 10.35 -0.93
C PRO A 112 -4.82 10.01 -0.76
N ALA A 113 -4.06 10.00 -1.86
CA ALA A 113 -2.61 10.04 -1.77
C ALA A 113 -2.27 11.32 -1.00
N ALA A 114 -1.77 11.19 0.23
CA ALA A 114 -1.51 12.33 1.09
C ALA A 114 -0.61 13.36 0.38
N PRO A 115 -1.05 14.61 0.16
CA PRO A 115 -0.13 15.72 0.27
C PRO A 115 0.15 15.92 1.77
N SER A 116 1.42 15.85 2.16
CA SER A 116 1.86 16.28 3.48
C SER A 116 1.52 17.75 3.66
N ILE A 117 0.45 18.06 4.38
CA ILE A 117 0.20 19.37 4.98
C ILE A 117 -0.02 19.11 6.48
N PRO A 118 0.75 19.75 7.38
CA PRO A 118 0.79 19.40 8.79
C PRO A 118 -0.51 19.74 9.54
N LEU A 119 -0.74 18.94 10.57
CA LEU A 119 -1.96 18.72 11.38
C LEU A 119 -2.49 19.91 12.21
N HIS A 120 -2.20 21.18 11.89
CA HIS A 120 -2.51 22.31 12.80
C HIS A 120 -3.55 23.32 12.31
N GLU A 121 -4.20 23.14 11.15
CA GLU A 121 -5.19 24.10 10.64
C GLU A 121 -6.67 23.68 10.74
N GLN A 122 -7.00 22.53 11.33
CA GLN A 122 -8.40 22.06 11.42
C GLN A 122 -9.13 22.35 12.75
N ILE A 123 -8.62 23.28 13.55
CA ILE A 123 -9.33 23.73 14.76
C ILE A 123 -9.96 25.10 14.53
N ILE A 124 -11.05 25.23 13.76
CA ILE A 124 -12.11 26.23 14.06
C ILE A 124 -13.49 25.78 13.53
N THR A 125 -14.41 25.50 14.47
CA THR A 125 -15.88 25.62 14.43
C THR A 125 -16.74 24.73 13.52
N THR A 126 -17.50 23.87 14.20
CA THR A 126 -18.82 23.35 13.82
C THR A 126 -19.76 24.47 13.35
N ARG A 127 -20.04 24.58 12.04
CA ARG A 127 -21.28 25.20 11.58
C ARG A 127 -22.35 24.13 11.42
N GLN A 128 -23.24 24.12 12.41
CA GLN A 128 -24.50 23.37 12.48
C GLN A 128 -25.32 23.53 11.19
N PRO A 129 -26.04 22.48 10.74
CA PRO A 129 -26.97 22.56 9.62
C PRO A 129 -28.19 23.42 9.98
N ASP A 130 -28.55 24.26 9.03
CA ASP A 130 -29.71 25.13 8.96
C ASP A 130 -31.02 24.34 9.20
N LEU A 131 -31.76 24.68 10.26
CA LEU A 131 -33.10 24.17 10.55
C LEU A 131 -34.12 25.12 9.91
N PRO A 132 -35.07 24.65 9.07
CA PRO A 132 -36.07 25.51 8.48
C PRO A 132 -37.12 25.96 9.50
N ASP A 133 -37.49 27.23 9.30
CA ASP A 133 -38.32 28.13 10.09
C ASP A 133 -39.52 27.51 10.83
N SER A 134 -39.62 27.91 12.10
CA SER A 134 -40.68 27.59 13.04
C SER A 134 -42.01 28.22 12.58
N GLN A 135 -42.84 27.43 11.89
CA GLN A 135 -44.22 27.80 11.59
C GLN A 135 -45.00 27.99 12.90
N LEU A 136 -45.36 29.25 13.15
CA LEU A 136 -46.21 29.70 14.25
C LEU A 136 -47.51 28.90 14.36
N ASN A 137 -47.84 28.56 15.60
CA ASN A 137 -49.09 27.97 16.04
C ASN A 137 -50.21 29.05 16.06
N PRO A 138 -51.24 29.00 15.20
CA PRO A 138 -52.41 29.86 15.36
C PRO A 138 -53.42 29.17 16.30
N ARG A 139 -53.89 29.93 17.29
CA ARG A 139 -55.00 29.53 18.16
C ARG A 139 -56.35 29.65 17.45
#